data_AF-A0AAD7D2W4-F1
#
_entry.id   AF-A0AAD7D2W4-F1
#
_cell.length_a   1.000
_cell.length_b   1.000
_cell.length_c   1.000
_cell.angle_alpha   90.00
_cell.angle_beta   90.00
_cell.angle_gamma   90.00
#
_symmetry.space_group_name_H-M   'P 1'
#
loop_
_entity.id
_entity.type
_entity.pdbx_description
1 polymer ?
#
loop_
_entity_poly.entity_id
_entity_poly.type
_entity_poly.pdbx_seq_one_letter_code
_entity_poly.pdbx_strand_id
1 'polypeptide(L)'
;MPEIPLEVAPGFVALKSTDNIPIESSWNLFTNYVGLDIKQILLMGKSLNYFNSAQPFHIDLFNWLWPKIVQVSLDDFVEYWNDHKIRTQCNKQLPSECSPNYIYDFPDKFGLTYFGVPAPQDLVDALRENIPKNREECYRWVSDDFEVKAWRAYYVIGAPKFFLTEGWTIFCQMLPHFTQD
;
A
#
# COMPACT_ATOMS: atom_id res chain seq x y z
N MET A 1 -17.43 27.29 -9.25
CA MET A 1 -16.09 26.75 -9.54
C MET A 1 -15.62 27.41 -10.83
N PRO A 2 -14.48 28.10 -10.87
CA PRO A 2 -13.99 28.65 -12.13
C PRO A 2 -13.59 27.50 -13.06
N GLU A 3 -14.10 27.51 -14.29
CA GLU A 3 -13.68 26.58 -15.33
C GLU A 3 -12.24 26.94 -15.72
N ILE A 4 -11.27 26.17 -15.22
CA ILE A 4 -9.86 26.32 -15.62
C ILE A 4 -9.73 25.63 -16.98
N PRO A 5 -9.26 26.34 -18.03
CA PRO A 5 -9.06 25.72 -19.34
C PRO A 5 -8.09 24.54 -19.24
N LEU A 6 -8.36 23.44 -19.97
CA LEU A 6 -7.50 22.25 -20.02
C LEU A 6 -6.07 22.57 -20.51
N GLU A 7 -5.90 23.68 -21.22
CA GLU A 7 -4.59 24.20 -21.65
C GLU A 7 -3.76 24.74 -20.48
N VAL A 8 -4.40 25.18 -19.41
CA VAL A 8 -3.79 25.72 -18.19
C VAL A 8 -3.62 24.64 -17.12
N ALA A 9 -4.57 23.71 -17.03
CA ALA A 9 -4.53 22.56 -16.13
C ALA A 9 -4.90 21.28 -16.90
N PRO A 10 -3.93 20.64 -17.60
CA PRO A 10 -4.20 19.40 -18.31
C PRO A 10 -4.58 18.29 -17.32
N GLY A 11 -5.52 17.42 -17.73
CA GLY A 11 -6.00 16.32 -16.88
C GLY A 11 -4.92 15.31 -16.48
N PHE A 12 -3.76 15.33 -17.15
CA PHE A 12 -2.59 14.53 -16.80
C PHE A 12 -1.29 15.25 -17.18
N VAL A 13 -0.29 15.15 -16.31
CA VAL A 13 1.09 15.59 -16.56
C VAL A 13 2.04 14.48 -16.14
N ALA A 14 2.85 13.97 -17.07
CA ALA A 14 3.95 13.08 -16.73
C ALA A 14 5.05 13.88 -16.01
N LEU A 15 5.20 13.66 -14.70
CA LEU A 15 6.24 14.30 -13.90
C LEU A 15 7.58 13.59 -14.10
N LYS A 16 8.69 14.34 -14.04
CA LYS A 16 10.03 13.75 -13.96
C LYS A 16 10.21 13.11 -12.58
N SER A 17 11.08 12.11 -12.49
CA SER A 17 11.40 11.47 -11.20
C SER A 17 11.88 12.48 -10.14
N THR A 18 12.56 13.56 -10.55
CA THR A 18 13.01 14.64 -9.66
C THR A 18 11.87 15.48 -9.09
N ASP A 19 10.71 15.47 -9.74
CA ASP A 19 9.56 16.29 -9.38
C ASP A 19 8.57 15.49 -8.50
N ASN A 20 8.89 14.22 -8.20
CA ASN A 20 8.08 13.31 -7.39
C ASN A 20 8.30 13.45 -5.87
N ILE A 21 8.88 14.57 -5.44
CA ILE A 21 9.31 14.84 -4.05
C ILE A 21 8.22 14.53 -3.00
N PRO A 22 6.92 14.87 -3.21
CA PRO A 22 5.89 14.59 -2.21
C PRO A 22 5.69 13.08 -1.95
N ILE A 23 5.74 12.27 -3.00
CA ILE A 23 5.59 10.81 -2.91
C ILE A 23 6.83 10.20 -2.26
N GLU A 24 8.03 10.65 -2.63
CA GLU A 24 9.27 10.21 -1.96
C GLU A 24 9.29 10.57 -0.47
N SER A 25 8.78 11.75 -0.11
CA SER A 25 8.62 12.16 1.28
C SER A 25 7.67 11.22 2.04
N SER A 26 6.57 10.82 1.39
CA SER A 26 5.60 9.87 1.95
C SER A 26 6.21 8.48 2.16
N TRP A 27 7.04 8.00 1.21
CA TRP A 27 7.77 6.74 1.37
C TRP A 27 8.78 6.77 2.52
N ASN A 28 9.46 7.90 2.72
CA ASN A 28 10.34 8.07 3.87
C ASN A 28 9.55 8.04 5.20
N LEU A 29 8.38 8.68 5.25
CA LEU A 29 7.51 8.65 6.42
C LEU A 29 7.02 7.23 6.73
N PHE A 30 6.56 6.50 5.72
CA PHE A 30 6.19 5.08 5.87
C PHE A 30 7.37 4.23 6.36
N THR A 31 8.56 4.46 5.80
CA THR A 31 9.79 3.75 6.19
C THR A 31 10.10 3.94 7.67
N ASN A 32 9.93 5.17 8.18
CA ASN A 32 10.13 5.50 9.59
C ASN A 32 8.99 5.00 10.49
N TYR A 33 7.79 4.80 9.96
CA TYR A 33 6.64 4.29 10.71
C TYR A 33 6.75 2.77 10.93
N VAL A 34 6.92 1.98 9.86
CA VAL A 34 6.90 0.51 9.93
C VAL A 34 7.86 -0.18 8.95
N GLY A 35 8.36 0.52 7.93
CA GLY A 35 9.18 -0.10 6.88
C GLY A 35 10.49 -0.73 7.38
N LEU A 36 11.13 -0.14 8.39
CA LEU A 36 12.31 -0.73 9.02
C LEU A 36 11.99 -2.05 9.73
N ASP A 37 10.84 -2.13 10.40
CA ASP A 37 10.39 -3.33 11.10
C ASP A 37 10.04 -4.44 10.10
N ILE A 38 9.39 -4.10 8.98
CA ILE A 38 9.12 -5.04 7.88
C ILE A 38 10.42 -5.68 7.40
N LYS A 39 11.44 -4.86 7.12
CA LYS A 39 12.73 -5.36 6.67
C LYS A 39 13.39 -6.26 7.72
N GLN A 40 13.40 -5.86 8.97
CA GLN A 40 13.99 -6.64 10.06
C GLN A 40 13.30 -8.00 10.20
N ILE A 41 11.96 -8.01 10.24
CA ILE A 41 11.15 -9.21 10.36
C ILE A 41 11.39 -10.13 9.16
N LEU A 42 11.39 -9.60 7.93
CA LEU A 42 11.70 -10.41 6.73
C LEU A 42 13.10 -11.05 6.82
N LEU A 43 14.10 -10.31 7.31
CA LEU A 43 15.46 -10.83 7.48
C LEU A 43 15.56 -11.86 8.61
N MET A 44 14.70 -11.81 9.64
CA MET A 44 14.63 -12.85 10.68
C MET A 44 14.32 -14.23 10.11
N GLY A 45 13.46 -14.32 9.08
CA GLY A 45 13.16 -15.61 8.45
C GLY A 45 14.38 -16.28 7.81
N LYS A 46 15.34 -15.48 7.35
CA LYS A 46 16.65 -15.97 6.88
C LYS A 46 17.53 -16.43 8.04
N SER A 47 17.61 -15.67 9.12
CA SER A 47 18.46 -16.04 10.28
C SER A 47 17.93 -17.24 11.05
N LEU A 48 16.60 -17.41 11.10
CA LEU A 48 15.91 -18.49 11.80
C LEU A 48 15.65 -19.72 10.90
N ASN A 49 16.10 -19.67 9.65
CA ASN A 49 15.98 -20.76 8.68
C ASN A 49 14.53 -21.21 8.40
N TYR A 50 13.56 -20.28 8.48
CA TYR A 50 12.15 -20.54 8.14
C TYR A 50 11.93 -20.62 6.63
N PHE A 51 12.71 -19.83 5.87
CA PHE A 51 12.60 -19.76 4.43
C PHE A 51 13.75 -20.49 3.74
N ASN A 52 13.43 -21.39 2.81
CA ASN A 52 14.39 -22.10 1.99
C ASN A 52 14.19 -21.76 0.51
N SER A 53 15.10 -20.95 -0.05
CA SER A 53 15.03 -20.55 -1.46
C SER A 53 15.28 -21.68 -2.45
N ALA A 54 15.75 -22.85 -2.01
CA ALA A 54 15.92 -24.01 -2.88
C ALA A 54 14.59 -24.71 -3.18
N GLN A 55 13.53 -24.40 -2.43
CA GLN A 55 12.21 -25.02 -2.57
C GLN A 55 11.24 -24.03 -3.26
N PRO A 56 10.73 -24.34 -4.46
CA PRO A 56 9.86 -23.42 -5.20
C PRO A 56 8.60 -23.01 -4.43
N PHE A 57 7.97 -23.95 -3.71
CA PHE A 57 6.76 -23.65 -2.93
C PHE A 57 7.02 -22.71 -1.73
N HIS A 58 8.24 -22.64 -1.20
CA HIS A 58 8.57 -21.61 -0.20
C HIS A 58 8.54 -20.22 -0.82
N ILE A 59 9.09 -20.07 -2.04
CA ILE A 59 9.09 -18.81 -2.79
C ILE A 59 7.65 -18.39 -3.09
N ASP A 60 6.83 -19.31 -3.60
CA ASP A 60 5.44 -19.02 -3.92
C ASP A 60 4.63 -18.68 -2.65
N LEU A 61 4.78 -19.44 -1.56
CA LEU A 61 4.10 -19.13 -0.30
C LEU A 61 4.52 -17.77 0.25
N PHE A 62 5.80 -17.43 0.13
CA PHE A 62 6.33 -16.14 0.55
C PHE A 62 5.71 -15.01 -0.27
N ASN A 63 5.70 -15.14 -1.59
CA ASN A 63 5.12 -14.18 -2.51
C ASN A 63 3.59 -14.08 -2.39
N TRP A 64 2.91 -15.12 -1.93
CA TRP A 64 1.48 -15.06 -1.66
C TRP A 64 1.16 -14.35 -0.33
N LEU A 65 1.93 -14.63 0.73
CA LEU A 65 1.65 -14.17 2.09
C LEU A 65 2.13 -12.74 2.35
N TRP A 66 3.40 -12.46 2.07
CA TRP A 66 4.03 -11.20 2.49
C TRP A 66 3.46 -9.96 1.81
N PRO A 67 3.11 -9.95 0.51
CA PRO A 67 2.43 -8.81 -0.08
C PRO A 67 1.10 -8.48 0.61
N LYS A 68 0.36 -9.48 1.11
CA LYS A 68 -0.90 -9.25 1.85
C LYS A 68 -0.62 -8.63 3.22
N ILE A 69 0.39 -9.12 3.94
CA ILE A 69 0.82 -8.55 5.23
C ILE A 69 1.32 -7.10 5.05
N VAL A 70 2.15 -6.86 4.05
CA VAL A 70 2.68 -5.52 3.75
C VAL A 70 1.56 -4.57 3.33
N GLN A 71 0.56 -5.06 2.56
CA GLN A 71 -0.60 -4.25 2.21
C GLN A 71 -1.39 -3.82 3.46
N VAL A 72 -1.62 -4.70 4.43
CA VAL A 72 -2.27 -4.32 5.70
C VAL A 72 -1.48 -3.22 6.41
N SER A 73 -0.15 -3.35 6.51
CA SER A 73 0.69 -2.31 7.13
C SER A 73 0.66 -0.97 6.38
N LEU A 74 0.51 -1.01 5.04
CA LEU A 74 0.34 0.19 4.22
C LEU A 74 -1.02 0.84 4.45
N ASP A 75 -2.08 0.05 4.50
CA ASP A 75 -3.45 0.52 4.76
C ASP A 75 -3.54 1.16 6.16
N ASP A 76 -2.98 0.51 7.18
CA ASP A 76 -2.88 1.04 8.55
C ASP A 76 -2.11 2.38 8.58
N PHE A 77 -1.01 2.50 7.81
CA PHE A 77 -0.25 3.73 7.71
C PHE A 77 -1.06 4.85 7.04
N VAL A 78 -1.79 4.54 5.96
CA VAL A 78 -2.63 5.51 5.25
C VAL A 78 -3.75 6.02 6.17
N GLU A 79 -4.43 5.13 6.89
CA GLU A 79 -5.45 5.51 7.87
C GLU A 79 -4.85 6.41 8.96
N TYR A 80 -3.78 5.96 9.62
CA TYR A 80 -3.10 6.76 10.64
C TYR A 80 -2.65 8.12 10.11
N TRP A 81 -1.98 8.15 8.96
CA TRP A 81 -1.42 9.38 8.42
C TRP A 81 -2.49 10.37 7.98
N ASN A 82 -3.61 9.91 7.44
CA ASN A 82 -4.67 10.81 6.99
C ASN A 82 -5.55 11.31 8.14
N ASP A 83 -5.60 10.58 9.27
CA ASP A 83 -6.43 10.93 10.43
C ASP A 83 -5.66 11.47 11.64
N HIS A 84 -4.32 11.43 11.63
CA HIS A 84 -3.55 11.97 12.76
C HIS A 84 -3.76 13.48 12.92
N LYS A 85 -3.78 13.93 14.17
CA LYS A 85 -3.83 15.36 14.49
C LYS A 85 -2.48 16.00 14.20
N ILE A 86 -2.46 16.93 13.25
CA ILE A 86 -1.24 17.69 12.93
C ILE A 86 -0.87 18.58 14.13
N ARG A 87 0.41 18.54 14.54
CA ARG A 87 0.93 19.36 15.63
C ARG A 87 0.72 20.86 15.36
N THR A 88 0.39 21.59 16.41
CA THR A 88 0.26 23.06 16.40
C THR A 88 1.56 23.72 15.96
N GLN A 89 1.47 24.60 14.96
CA GLN A 89 2.58 25.43 14.50
C GLN A 89 2.11 26.87 14.37
N CYS A 90 2.49 27.72 15.33
CA CYS A 90 2.02 29.10 15.44
C CYS A 90 2.37 30.00 14.24
N ASN A 91 3.41 29.66 13.49
CA ASN A 91 3.88 30.44 12.33
C ASN A 91 3.36 29.91 10.99
N LYS A 92 2.49 28.89 10.99
CA LYS A 92 1.98 28.27 9.76
C LYS A 92 0.67 28.94 9.33
N GLN A 93 0.58 29.31 8.05
CA GLN A 93 -0.65 29.84 7.47
C GLN A 93 -1.73 28.77 7.27
N LEU A 94 -1.29 27.51 7.06
CA LEU A 94 -2.20 26.39 6.88
C LEU A 94 -2.70 25.85 8.23
N PRO A 95 -3.89 25.21 8.25
CA PRO A 95 -4.47 24.67 9.46
C PRO A 95 -3.53 23.70 10.19
N SER A 96 -3.58 23.77 11.51
CA SER A 96 -2.95 22.82 12.44
C SER A 96 -3.98 22.40 13.49
N GLU A 97 -3.66 21.42 14.34
CA GLU A 97 -4.58 20.86 15.34
C GLU A 97 -5.82 20.12 14.80
N CYS A 98 -5.79 19.73 13.53
CA CYS A 98 -6.83 18.93 12.89
C CYS A 98 -6.18 17.85 12.02
N SER A 99 -6.97 16.85 11.63
CA SER A 99 -6.49 15.81 10.72
C SER A 99 -6.48 16.29 9.26
N PRO A 100 -5.56 15.78 8.43
CA PRO A 100 -5.56 16.01 7.00
C PRO A 100 -6.92 15.79 6.33
N ASN A 101 -7.58 14.66 6.63
CA ASN A 101 -8.93 14.36 6.10
C ASN A 101 -9.95 15.43 6.49
N TYR A 102 -9.96 15.88 7.75
CA TYR A 102 -10.89 16.92 8.18
C TYR A 102 -10.66 18.26 7.47
N ILE A 103 -9.41 18.62 7.15
CA ILE A 103 -9.10 19.82 6.36
C ILE A 103 -9.56 19.62 4.91
N TYR A 104 -9.32 18.43 4.34
CA TYR A 104 -9.67 18.09 2.97
C TYR A 104 -11.18 18.11 2.74
N ASP A 105 -11.95 17.53 3.66
CA ASP A 105 -13.42 17.41 3.56
C ASP A 105 -14.14 18.71 3.91
N PHE A 106 -13.56 19.55 4.78
CA PHE A 106 -14.18 20.79 5.25
C PHE A 106 -13.27 22.02 5.14
N PRO A 107 -12.76 22.36 3.94
CA PRO A 107 -11.83 23.46 3.74
C PRO A 107 -12.41 24.81 4.18
N ASP A 108 -13.72 25.01 4.02
CA ASP A 108 -14.41 26.26 4.36
C ASP A 108 -14.31 26.60 5.86
N LYS A 109 -14.26 25.59 6.73
CA LYS A 109 -14.11 25.79 8.19
C LYS A 109 -12.76 26.42 8.57
N PHE A 110 -11.82 26.40 7.64
CA PHE A 110 -10.47 26.91 7.80
C PHE A 110 -10.19 28.13 6.92
N GLY A 111 -11.22 28.69 6.26
CA GLY A 111 -11.04 29.77 5.29
C GLY A 111 -10.28 29.34 4.03
N LEU A 112 -10.21 28.03 3.76
CA LEU A 112 -9.62 27.47 2.55
C LEU A 112 -10.70 27.26 1.49
N THR A 113 -10.29 27.12 0.24
CA THR A 113 -11.19 26.84 -0.89
C THR A 113 -10.67 25.60 -1.61
N TYR A 114 -11.59 24.69 -1.96
CA TYR A 114 -11.26 23.51 -2.74
C TYR A 114 -10.97 23.91 -4.20
N PHE A 115 -9.76 23.62 -4.67
CA PHE A 115 -9.32 23.86 -6.06
C PHE A 115 -9.06 22.56 -6.84
N GLY A 116 -9.57 21.41 -6.35
CA GLY A 116 -9.42 20.15 -7.08
C GLY A 116 -10.13 20.21 -8.42
N VAL A 117 -9.43 19.79 -9.48
CA VAL A 117 -9.99 19.65 -10.82
C VAL A 117 -10.39 18.18 -10.99
N PRO A 118 -11.68 17.86 -11.16
CA PRO A 118 -12.09 16.48 -11.40
C PRO A 118 -11.54 16.00 -12.74
N ALA A 119 -10.90 14.84 -12.73
CA ALA A 119 -10.45 14.19 -13.95
C ALA A 119 -11.67 13.58 -14.69
N PRO A 120 -11.86 13.86 -15.99
CA PRO A 120 -12.90 13.21 -16.79
C PRO A 120 -12.70 11.68 -16.82
N GLN A 121 -13.77 10.90 -16.58
CA GLN A 121 -13.66 9.45 -16.48
C GLN A 121 -13.24 8.79 -17.81
N ASP A 122 -13.73 9.32 -18.93
CA ASP A 122 -13.33 8.91 -20.28
C ASP A 122 -11.83 9.06 -20.54
N LEU A 123 -11.22 10.13 -20.01
CA LEU A 123 -9.76 10.32 -20.08
C LEU A 123 -9.02 9.28 -19.23
N VAL A 124 -9.52 8.99 -18.02
CA VAL A 124 -8.93 7.96 -17.14
C VAL A 124 -9.02 6.58 -17.79
N ASP A 125 -10.15 6.25 -18.40
CA ASP A 125 -10.38 4.98 -19.08
C ASP A 125 -9.45 4.84 -20.30
N ALA A 126 -9.34 5.88 -21.13
CA ALA A 126 -8.42 5.90 -22.27
C ALA A 126 -6.95 5.76 -21.84
N LEU A 127 -6.54 6.42 -20.75
CA LEU A 127 -5.20 6.24 -20.19
C LEU A 127 -5.00 4.82 -19.66
N ARG A 128 -6.04 4.21 -19.09
CA ARG A 128 -5.97 2.84 -18.58
C ARG A 128 -5.81 1.80 -19.67
N GLU A 129 -6.48 1.98 -20.81
CA GLU A 129 -6.35 1.11 -22.00
C GLU A 129 -4.92 1.05 -22.54
N ASN A 130 -4.13 2.11 -22.33
CA ASN A 130 -2.72 2.15 -22.75
C ASN A 130 -1.77 1.37 -21.82
N ILE A 131 -2.24 0.91 -20.66
CA ILE A 131 -1.42 0.17 -19.70
C ILE A 131 -1.60 -1.34 -19.96
N PRO A 132 -0.54 -2.07 -20.35
CA PRO A 132 -0.67 -3.47 -20.80
C PRO A 132 -1.22 -4.45 -19.75
N LYS A 133 -1.02 -4.14 -18.46
CA LYS A 133 -1.43 -5.01 -17.35
C LYS A 133 -2.63 -4.43 -16.61
N ASN A 134 -3.66 -5.26 -16.43
CA ASN A 134 -4.80 -4.90 -15.58
C ASN A 134 -4.40 -4.94 -14.09
N ARG A 135 -5.33 -4.54 -13.21
CA ARG A 135 -5.01 -4.41 -11.78
C ARG A 135 -4.77 -5.80 -11.20
N GLU A 136 -5.65 -6.72 -11.53
CA GLU A 136 -5.68 -8.10 -11.05
C GLU A 136 -4.37 -8.83 -11.38
N GLU A 137 -3.83 -8.62 -12.59
CA GLU A 137 -2.53 -9.14 -13.02
C GLU A 137 -1.36 -8.55 -12.24
N CYS A 138 -1.40 -7.25 -11.94
CA CYS A 138 -0.36 -6.62 -11.13
C CYS A 138 -0.34 -7.13 -9.68
N TYR A 139 -1.50 -7.57 -9.15
CA TYR A 139 -1.62 -8.16 -7.82
C TYR A 139 -1.53 -9.71 -7.83
N ARG A 140 -1.27 -10.32 -8.98
CA ARG A 140 -1.06 -11.77 -9.12
C ARG A 140 0.40 -12.11 -8.83
N TRP A 141 0.69 -12.38 -7.56
CA TRP A 141 2.04 -12.70 -7.08
C TRP A 141 2.46 -14.15 -7.31
N VAL A 142 1.49 -15.05 -7.52
CA VAL A 142 1.67 -16.49 -7.69
C VAL A 142 0.72 -17.01 -8.78
N SER A 143 0.91 -18.26 -9.22
CA SER A 143 -0.01 -18.89 -10.17
C SER A 143 -1.39 -19.13 -9.55
N ASP A 144 -2.42 -19.18 -10.39
CA ASP A 144 -3.81 -19.41 -9.95
C ASP A 144 -3.96 -20.79 -9.25
N ASP A 145 -3.22 -21.81 -9.70
CA ASP A 145 -3.18 -23.13 -9.05
C ASP A 145 -2.58 -23.05 -7.63
N PHE A 146 -1.47 -22.33 -7.48
CA PHE A 146 -0.83 -22.16 -6.18
C PHE A 146 -1.70 -21.30 -5.24
N GLU A 147 -2.34 -20.26 -5.75
CA GLU A 147 -3.25 -19.42 -4.97
C GLU A 147 -4.38 -20.25 -4.34
N VAL A 148 -4.99 -21.16 -5.10
CA VAL A 148 -6.02 -22.06 -4.57
C VAL A 148 -5.47 -22.95 -3.45
N LYS A 149 -4.26 -23.51 -3.61
CA LYS A 149 -3.59 -24.32 -2.58
C LYS A 149 -3.28 -23.49 -1.33
N ALA A 150 -2.77 -22.27 -1.50
CA ALA A 150 -2.46 -21.36 -0.41
C ALA A 150 -3.70 -20.94 0.38
N TRP A 151 -4.80 -20.62 -0.30
CA TRP A 151 -6.07 -20.35 0.38
C TRP A 151 -6.55 -21.55 1.20
N ARG A 152 -6.47 -22.78 0.65
CA ARG A 152 -6.83 -24.00 1.40
C ARG A 152 -5.99 -24.15 2.66
N ALA A 153 -4.66 -24.06 2.55
CA ALA A 153 -3.76 -24.14 3.71
C ALA A 153 -4.07 -23.05 4.75
N TYR A 154 -4.33 -21.82 4.30
CA TYR A 154 -4.66 -20.69 5.17
C TYR A 154 -5.98 -20.88 5.93
N TYR A 155 -7.00 -21.44 5.29
CA TYR A 155 -8.26 -21.77 5.98
C TYR A 155 -8.12 -22.92 6.98
N VAL A 156 -7.26 -23.92 6.69
CA VAL A 156 -7.00 -25.04 7.61
C VAL A 156 -6.36 -24.55 8.92
N ILE A 157 -5.48 -23.55 8.86
CA ILE A 157 -4.86 -22.97 10.06
C ILE A 157 -5.75 -21.94 10.77
N GLY A 158 -7.02 -21.77 10.33
CA GLY A 158 -8.02 -20.91 10.98
C GLY A 158 -8.07 -19.47 10.46
N ALA A 159 -7.48 -19.18 9.29
CA ALA A 159 -7.48 -17.86 8.65
C ALA A 159 -7.06 -16.70 9.59
N PRO A 160 -5.87 -16.79 10.22
CA PRO A 160 -5.38 -15.78 11.16
C PRO A 160 -5.17 -14.42 10.48
N LYS A 161 -5.45 -13.32 11.18
CA LYS A 161 -5.26 -11.97 10.63
C LYS A 161 -3.82 -11.75 10.15
N PHE A 162 -3.68 -11.05 9.02
CA PHE A 162 -2.39 -10.68 8.45
C PHE A 162 -1.73 -9.56 9.27
N PHE A 163 -0.99 -9.93 10.31
CA PHE A 163 -0.16 -9.02 11.08
C PHE A 163 1.32 -9.25 10.80
N LEU A 164 2.10 -8.17 10.86
CA LEU A 164 3.52 -8.21 10.55
C LEU A 164 4.31 -9.15 11.48
N THR A 165 4.01 -9.11 12.78
CA THR A 165 4.67 -9.95 13.80
C THR A 165 4.33 -11.43 13.66
N GLU A 166 3.14 -11.74 13.12
CA GLU A 166 2.66 -13.12 12.95
C GLU A 166 3.05 -13.71 11.59
N GLY A 167 3.64 -12.93 10.68
CA GLY A 167 3.87 -13.36 9.31
C GLY A 167 4.66 -14.66 9.18
N TRP A 168 5.74 -14.82 9.95
CA TRP A 168 6.50 -16.08 9.98
C TRP A 168 5.77 -17.21 10.70
N THR A 169 4.97 -16.92 11.73
CA THR A 169 4.13 -17.91 12.40
C THR A 169 3.14 -18.51 11.39
N ILE A 170 2.42 -17.67 10.66
CA ILE A 170 1.46 -18.07 9.62
C ILE A 170 2.18 -18.86 8.53
N PHE A 171 3.32 -18.36 8.05
CA PHE A 171 4.14 -19.05 7.05
C PHE A 171 4.49 -20.48 7.49
N CYS A 172 5.05 -20.63 8.70
CA CYS A 172 5.46 -21.93 9.25
C CYS A 172 4.28 -22.87 9.50
N GLN A 173 3.11 -22.35 9.86
CA GLN A 173 1.90 -23.16 10.02
C GLN A 173 1.32 -23.63 8.68
N MET A 174 1.48 -22.84 7.61
CA MET A 174 1.01 -23.21 6.27
C MET A 174 1.93 -24.22 5.58
N LEU A 175 3.25 -24.16 5.82
CA LEU A 175 4.25 -25.01 5.15
C LEU A 175 3.93 -26.52 5.11
N PRO A 176 3.50 -27.18 6.22
CA PRO A 176 3.22 -28.61 6.23
C PRO A 176 2.14 -29.05 5.23
N HIS A 177 1.25 -28.14 4.83
CA HIS A 177 0.16 -28.40 3.89
C HIS A 177 0.62 -28.41 2.41
N PHE A 178 1.86 -28.02 2.13
CA PHE A 178 2.44 -28.07 0.79
C PHE A 178 3.45 -29.21 0.62
N THR A 179 3.93 -29.79 1.72
CA THR A 179 4.90 -30.89 1.73
C THR A 179 4.26 -32.28 1.64
N GLN A 180 2.93 -32.38 1.60
CA GLN A 180 2.19 -33.65 1.60
C GLN A 180 1.73 -34.10 0.21
N ASP A 181 2.09 -33.38 -0.85
CA ASP A 181 1.86 -33.75 -2.26
C ASP A 181 3.15 -34.30 -2.91
#